data_AF-A0A5U8T2H7-F1
#
_entry.id   AF-A0A5U8T2H7-F1
#
_cell.length_a   1.000
_cell.length_b   1.000
_cell.length_c   1.000
_cell.angle_alpha   90.00
_cell.angle_beta   90.00
_cell.angle_gamma   90.00
#
_symmetry.space_group_name_H-M   'P 1'
#
loop_
_entity.id
_entity.type
_entity.pdbx_description
1 polymer ?
#
loop_
_entity_poly.entity_id
_entity_poly.type
_entity_poly.pdbx_seq_one_letter_code
_entity_poly.pdbx_strand_id
1 'polypeptide(L)' 'MLKVIQSPAKYIQGPDALYHVGKYIRPLAEKTLVIADKFVRELVGDIVNDSLSEYEVSGVFETFGGECTHEEIDRLTK' A
#
# COMPACT_ATOMS: atom_id res chain seq x y z
N MET A 1 -35.45 -12.06 -7.95
CA MET A 1 -34.68 -11.25 -6.97
C MET A 1 -33.20 -11.47 -7.22
N LEU A 2 -32.42 -10.39 -7.27
CA LEU A 2 -30.96 -10.48 -7.39
C LEU A 2 -30.36 -10.98 -6.08
N LYS A 3 -29.39 -11.90 -6.17
CA LYS A 3 -28.51 -12.29 -5.07
C LYS A 3 -27.11 -11.82 -5.43
N VAL A 4 -26.55 -10.93 -4.61
CA VAL A 4 -25.28 -10.26 -4.89
C VAL A 4 -24.29 -10.59 -3.79
N ILE A 5 -23.04 -10.80 -4.19
CA ILE A 5 -21.88 -10.95 -3.32
C ILE A 5 -20.79 -9.99 -3.79
N GLN A 6 -20.03 -9.43 -2.85
CA GLN A 6 -18.86 -8.61 -3.12
C GLN A 6 -17.65 -9.18 -2.37
N SER A 7 -16.48 -9.12 -3.01
CA SER A 7 -15.21 -9.62 -2.49
C SER A 7 -14.09 -8.77 -3.10
N PRO A 8 -12.93 -8.63 -2.44
CA PRO A 8 -11.73 -8.20 -3.15
C PRO A 8 -11.44 -9.13 -4.33
N ALA A 9 -10.84 -8.58 -5.39
CA ALA A 9 -10.41 -9.35 -6.55
C ALA A 9 -9.23 -10.31 -6.20
N LYS A 10 -8.47 -10.00 -5.15
CA LYS A 10 -7.32 -10.79 -4.71
C LYS A 10 -7.11 -10.66 -3.21
N TYR A 11 -6.89 -11.79 -2.53
CA TYR A 11 -6.44 -11.88 -1.14
C TYR A 11 -5.12 -12.65 -1.12
N ILE A 12 -4.10 -12.12 -0.44
CA ILE A 12 -2.75 -12.71 -0.41
C ILE A 12 -2.33 -12.81 1.06
N GLN A 13 -1.93 -13.99 1.48
CA GLN A 13 -1.45 -14.27 2.83
C GLN A 13 -0.31 -15.28 2.78
N GLY A 14 0.71 -15.05 3.60
CA GLY A 14 1.83 -15.95 3.79
C GLY A 14 2.89 -15.28 4.66
N PRO A 15 3.83 -16.07 5.22
CA PRO A 15 5.04 -15.48 5.79
C PRO A 15 5.73 -14.63 4.72
N ASP A 16 6.30 -13.50 5.13
CA ASP A 16 7.13 -12.66 4.27
C ASP A 16 6.43 -12.11 3.01
N ALA A 17 5.09 -12.06 2.99
CA ALA A 17 4.34 -11.56 1.83
C ALA A 17 4.71 -10.12 1.42
N LEU A 18 5.17 -9.28 2.36
CA LEU A 18 5.60 -7.90 2.08
C LEU A 18 6.81 -7.81 1.15
N TYR A 19 7.72 -8.80 1.17
CA TYR A 19 8.88 -8.82 0.27
C TYR A 19 8.48 -8.95 -1.21
N HIS A 20 7.24 -9.34 -1.48
CA HIS A 20 6.70 -9.50 -2.84
C HIS A 20 5.58 -8.49 -3.17
N VAL A 21 5.36 -7.47 -2.35
CA VAL A 21 4.25 -6.52 -2.56
C VAL A 21 4.35 -5.80 -3.91
N GLY A 22 5.56 -5.46 -4.37
CA GLY A 22 5.80 -4.82 -5.67
C GLY A 22 5.30 -5.65 -6.85
N LYS A 23 5.53 -6.97 -6.82
CA LYS A 23 5.03 -7.93 -7.83
C LYS A 23 3.52 -7.84 -8.02
N TYR A 24 2.79 -7.65 -6.93
CA TYR A 24 1.34 -7.63 -6.96
C TYR A 24 0.76 -6.24 -7.27
N ILE A 25 1.51 -5.18 -7.01
CA ILE A 25 1.14 -3.79 -7.34
C ILE A 25 1.45 -3.46 -8.80
N ARG A 26 2.55 -3.96 -9.37
CA ARG A 26 2.99 -3.65 -10.75
C ARG A 26 1.89 -3.79 -11.82
N PRO A 27 1.01 -4.81 -11.80
CA PRO A 27 -0.09 -4.92 -12.76
C PRO A 27 -1.22 -3.88 -12.59
N LEU A 28 -1.24 -3.16 -11.46
CA LEU A 28 -2.27 -2.17 -11.12
C LEU A 28 -1.79 -0.73 -11.38
N ALA A 29 -0.51 -0.45 -11.15
CA ALA A 29 0.09 0.87 -11.36
C ALA A 29 1.61 0.81 -11.47
N GLU A 30 2.19 1.79 -12.16
CA GLU A 30 3.64 2.02 -12.22
C GLU A 30 4.14 2.96 -11.12
N LYS A 31 3.23 3.73 -10.51
CA LYS A 31 3.50 4.64 -9.40
C LYS A 31 2.41 4.51 -8.33
N THR A 32 2.79 4.42 -7.07
CA THR A 32 1.88 4.21 -5.94
C THR A 32 2.21 5.13 -4.77
N LEU A 33 1.17 5.57 -4.05
CA LEU A 33 1.30 6.27 -2.79
C LEU A 33 1.26 5.24 -1.66
N VAL A 34 2.29 5.22 -0.82
CA VAL A 34 2.41 4.34 0.34
C VAL A 34 2.21 5.18 1.60
N ILE A 35 1.15 4.89 2.32
CA ILE A 35 0.74 5.61 3.53
C ILE A 35 0.97 4.70 4.73
N ALA A 36 1.79 5.14 5.67
CA ALA A 36 2.03 4.43 6.93
C ALA A 36 2.35 5.44 8.04
N ASP A 37 2.00 5.12 9.29
CA ASP A 37 2.50 5.90 10.42
C ASP A 37 4.02 5.71 10.57
N LYS A 38 4.61 6.51 11.47
CA LYS A 38 6.05 6.48 11.71
C LYS A 38 6.55 5.12 12.20
N PHE A 39 5.82 4.47 13.10
CA PHE A 39 6.24 3.20 13.68
C PHE A 39 6.25 2.09 12.62
N VAL A 40 5.19 1.99 11.82
CA VAL A 40 5.09 1.01 10.73
C VAL A 40 6.13 1.30 9.65
N ARG A 41 6.37 2.58 9.33
CA ARG A 41 7.40 2.98 8.35
C ARG A 41 8.79 2.55 8.81
N GLU A 42 9.13 2.73 10.08
CA GLU A 42 10.40 2.26 10.66
C GLU A 42 10.50 0.72 10.68
N LEU A 43 9.38 0.02 10.89
CA LEU A 43 9.36 -1.44 10.99
C LEU A 43 9.52 -2.16 9.64
N VAL A 44 8.83 -1.69 8.59
CA VAL A 44 8.74 -2.41 7.31
C VAL A 44 8.97 -1.53 6.08
N GLY A 45 9.29 -0.25 6.26
CA GLY A 45 9.37 0.70 5.17
C GLY A 45 10.39 0.33 4.09
N ASP A 46 11.56 -0.15 4.52
CA ASP A 46 12.64 -0.56 3.62
C ASP A 46 12.23 -1.82 2.83
N ILE A 47 11.62 -2.81 3.50
CA ILE A 47 11.09 -4.03 2.85
C ILE A 47 10.12 -3.68 1.72
N VAL A 48 9.19 -2.76 1.97
CA VAL A 48 8.23 -2.31 0.96
C VAL A 48 8.94 -1.56 -0.17
N ASN A 49 9.84 -0.64 0.15
CA ASN A 49 10.58 0.14 -0.85
C ASN A 49 11.43 -0.73 -1.77
N ASP A 50 12.12 -1.72 -1.20
CA ASP A 50 12.95 -2.67 -1.93
C ASP A 50 12.10 -3.54 -2.86
N SER A 51 10.98 -4.06 -2.36
CA SER A 51 10.04 -4.83 -3.17
C SER A 51 9.44 -3.97 -4.31
N LEU A 52 9.03 -2.73 -4.05
CA LEU A 52 8.54 -1.84 -5.11
C LEU A 52 9.61 -1.61 -6.18
N SER A 53 10.87 -1.38 -5.76
CA SER A 53 12.00 -1.14 -6.66
C SER A 53 12.36 -2.37 -7.50
N GLU A 54 12.36 -3.57 -6.91
CA GLU A 54 12.62 -4.84 -7.61
C GLU A 54 11.66 -5.06 -8.79
N TYR A 55 10.40 -4.64 -8.63
CA TYR A 55 9.35 -4.81 -9.63
C TYR A 55 9.04 -3.51 -10.41
N GLU A 56 9.96 -2.55 -10.42
CA GLU A 56 9.86 -1.30 -11.20
C GLU A 56 8.57 -0.50 -10.92
N VAL A 57 8.22 -0.37 -9.64
CA VAL A 57 7.11 0.47 -9.17
C VAL A 57 7.68 1.66 -8.39
N SER A 58 7.33 2.87 -8.80
CA SER A 58 7.70 4.09 -8.08
C SER A 58 6.84 4.26 -6.82
N GLY A 59 7.44 4.22 -5.63
CA GLY A 59 6.78 4.48 -4.36
C GLY A 59 6.92 5.94 -3.91
N VAL A 60 5.81 6.62 -3.64
CA VAL A 60 5.79 7.90 -2.90
C VAL A 60 5.38 7.58 -1.47
N PHE A 61 6.25 7.83 -0.50
CA PHE A 61 5.97 7.52 0.89
C PHE A 61 5.51 8.76 1.66
N GLU A 62 4.33 8.68 2.26
CA GLU A 62 3.76 9.72 3.10
C GLU A 62 3.50 9.19 4.51
N THR A 63 3.82 10.01 5.52
CA THR A 63 3.54 9.65 6.91
C THR A 63 2.06 9.89 7.21
N PHE A 64 1.39 8.88 7.76
CA PHE A 64 0.05 9.01 8.33
C PHE A 64 0.12 9.65 9.72
N GLY A 65 -0.71 10.67 9.93
CA GLY A 65 -0.77 11.46 11.18
C GLY A 65 -1.41 10.74 12.36
N GLY A 66 -1.93 9.53 12.18
CA GLY A 66 -2.50 8.69 13.24
C GLY A 66 -4.03 8.75 13.32
N GLU A 67 -4.66 9.81 12.80
CA GLU A 67 -6.11 10.00 12.84
C GLU A 67 -6.71 10.06 11.44
N CYS A 68 -7.79 9.30 11.22
CA CYS A 68 -8.50 9.25 9.95
C CYS A 68 -9.55 10.37 9.89
N THR A 69 -9.11 11.59 9.55
CA THR A 69 -9.96 12.78 9.42
C THR A 69 -10.04 13.26 7.98
N HIS A 70 -11.05 14.07 7.65
CA HIS A 70 -11.14 14.73 6.35
C HIS A 70 -9.91 15.60 6.07
N GLU A 71 -9.43 16.34 7.06
CA GLU A 71 -8.24 17.19 6.92
C GLU A 71 -7.00 16.36 6.55
N GLU A 72 -6.84 15.18 7.14
CA GLU A 72 -5.71 14.29 6.85
C GLU A 72 -5.82 13.66 5.45
N ILE A 73 -7.02 13.27 5.04
CA ILE A 73 -7.28 12.78 3.67
C ILE A 73 -6.99 13.89 2.65
N ASP A 74 -7.45 15.11 2.91
CA ASP A 74 -7.24 16.27 2.03
C ASP A 74 -5.75 16.66 1.97
N ARG A 75 -4.98 16.43 3.03
CA ARG A 75 -3.52 16.61 3.02
C ARG A 75 -2.83 15.60 2.10
N LEU A 76 -3.26 14.35 2.13
CA LEU A 76 -2.65 13.23 1.39
C LEU A 76 -3.07 13.15 -0.08
N THR A 77 -4.13 13.85 -0.48
CA THR A 77 -4.72 13.78 -1.83
C THR A 77 -4.45 15.00 -2.71
N LYS A 78 -3.74 16.00 -2.19
CA LYS A 78 -3.23 17.15 -2.95
C LYS A 78 -2.00 16.78 -3.77
#